data_AF-A0A9D6SFK4-F1
#
_entry.id   AF-A0A9D6SFK4-F1
#
_cell.length_a   1.000
_cell.length_b   1.000
_cell.length_c   1.000
_cell.angle_alpha   90.00
_cell.angle_beta   90.00
_cell.angle_gamma   90.00
#
_symmetry.space_group_name_H-M   'P 1'
#
loop_
_entity.id
_entity.type
_entity.pdbx_description
1 polymer ?
#
loop_
_entity_poly.entity_id
_entity_poly.type
_entity_poly.pdbx_seq_one_letter_code
_entity_poly.pdbx_strand_id
1 'polypeptide(L)'
;MTSDDLTLNPQNALSYLVARGLATEGETISVRELGGGVSNIVLLIEWPNKPERRWVLKQSLEKLRVQDDWRSERARIYREAEAIEALRPTLGEAALPEIIHIDRENFAYIMTAAPTGSASWKEQLLTGEVDLRVAGQAALLLARMMKASRADPNLRERFADRTVFDQLRVDPYYRTTARRHPDVRGALVQLV
;
A
#
# COMPACT_ATOMS: atom_id res chain seq x y z
N MET A 1 23.10 3.06 -20.13
CA MET A 1 21.73 3.12 -20.67
C MET A 1 20.80 3.01 -19.48
N THR A 2 20.19 4.13 -19.09
CA THR A 2 19.14 4.12 -18.07
C THR A 2 18.02 3.23 -18.60
N SER A 3 17.69 2.17 -17.87
CA SER A 3 16.46 1.42 -18.09
C SER A 3 15.32 2.43 -18.19
N ASP A 4 14.57 2.43 -19.31
CA ASP A 4 13.36 3.22 -19.40
C ASP A 4 12.49 2.85 -18.20
N ASP A 5 12.15 3.84 -17.38
CA ASP A 5 11.49 3.63 -16.08
C ASP A 5 10.08 3.06 -16.33
N LEU A 6 9.97 1.73 -16.33
CA LEU A 6 8.76 1.01 -16.72
C LEU A 6 7.61 1.44 -15.83
N THR A 7 6.57 2.02 -16.44
CA THR A 7 5.33 2.36 -15.74
C THR A 7 4.30 1.28 -16.00
N LEU A 8 3.90 0.56 -14.95
CA LEU A 8 2.94 -0.54 -15.04
C LEU A 8 1.52 -0.01 -15.21
N ASN A 9 0.75 -0.65 -16.09
CA ASN A 9 -0.62 -0.27 -16.42
C ASN A 9 -1.40 -1.51 -16.90
N PRO A 10 -2.74 -1.42 -17.08
CA PRO A 10 -3.54 -2.55 -17.53
C PRO A 10 -3.08 -3.16 -18.86
N GLN A 11 -2.51 -2.36 -19.77
CA GLN A 11 -2.10 -2.81 -21.10
C GLN A 11 -0.80 -3.61 -21.09
N ASN A 12 0.13 -3.33 -20.17
CA ASN A 12 1.42 -4.03 -20.09
C ASN A 12 1.53 -5.06 -18.94
N ALA A 13 0.52 -5.15 -18.07
CA ALA A 13 0.54 -6.02 -16.91
C ALA A 13 0.72 -7.51 -17.27
N LEU A 14 0.08 -8.02 -18.33
CA LEU A 14 0.25 -9.42 -18.75
C LEU A 14 1.71 -9.69 -19.17
N SER A 15 2.25 -8.87 -20.06
CA SER A 15 3.64 -9.01 -20.54
C SER A 15 4.64 -8.92 -19.39
N TYR A 16 4.39 -8.03 -18.42
CA TYR A 16 5.17 -7.94 -17.20
C TYR A 16 5.12 -9.22 -16.37
N LEU A 17 3.93 -9.79 -16.12
CA LEU A 17 3.79 -11.04 -15.38
C LEU A 17 4.50 -12.20 -16.09
N VAL A 18 4.40 -12.30 -17.41
CA VAL A 18 5.09 -13.31 -18.21
C VAL A 18 6.61 -13.16 -18.09
N ALA A 19 7.13 -11.93 -18.23
CA ALA A 19 8.56 -11.65 -18.09
C ALA A 19 9.12 -11.98 -16.69
N ARG A 20 8.27 -11.95 -15.65
CA ARG A 20 8.62 -12.34 -14.28
C ARG A 20 8.32 -13.81 -13.96
N GLY A 21 7.86 -14.61 -14.94
CA GLY A 21 7.53 -16.03 -14.76
C GLY A 21 6.27 -16.28 -13.93
N LEU A 22 5.42 -15.27 -13.79
CA LEU A 22 4.20 -15.29 -12.98
C LEU A 22 2.94 -15.59 -13.79
N ALA A 23 3.01 -15.53 -15.12
CA ALA A 23 1.94 -15.93 -16.03
C ALA A 23 2.54 -16.64 -17.25
N THR A 24 1.73 -17.41 -17.97
CA THR A 24 2.15 -17.99 -19.25
C THR A 24 1.75 -17.08 -20.41
N GLU A 25 2.54 -17.11 -21.47
CA GLU A 25 2.17 -16.45 -22.73
C GLU A 25 0.82 -16.99 -23.22
N GLY A 26 -0.08 -16.09 -23.65
CA GLY A 26 -1.44 -16.43 -24.06
C GLY A 26 -2.44 -16.68 -22.91
N GLU A 27 -2.04 -16.58 -21.63
CA GLU A 27 -3.00 -16.66 -20.52
C GLU A 27 -3.93 -15.44 -20.51
N THR A 28 -5.24 -15.66 -20.41
CA THR A 28 -6.23 -14.59 -20.33
C THR A 28 -6.30 -14.04 -18.91
N ILE A 29 -6.06 -12.74 -18.76
CA ILE A 29 -6.25 -12.00 -17.51
C ILE A 29 -7.15 -10.78 -17.73
N SER A 30 -7.86 -10.38 -16.69
CA SER A 30 -8.49 -9.07 -16.57
C SER A 30 -7.64 -8.20 -15.67
N VAL A 31 -7.36 -6.96 -16.11
CA VAL A 31 -6.58 -6.00 -15.32
C VAL A 31 -7.32 -4.68 -15.28
N ARG A 32 -7.46 -4.12 -14.07
CA ARG A 32 -8.03 -2.78 -13.88
C ARG A 32 -7.28 -2.02 -12.79
N GLU A 33 -7.18 -0.72 -12.97
CA GLU A 33 -6.60 0.15 -11.95
C GLU A 33 -7.59 0.32 -10.78
N LEU A 34 -7.08 0.24 -9.56
CA LEU A 34 -7.79 0.52 -8.32
C LEU A 34 -7.55 1.99 -7.94
N GLY A 35 -8.64 2.73 -7.72
CA GLY A 35 -8.59 4.13 -7.33
C GLY A 35 -8.37 4.35 -5.82
N GLY A 36 -8.48 5.62 -5.40
CA GLY A 36 -8.50 6.02 -3.99
C GLY A 36 -7.13 6.33 -3.37
N GLY A 37 -6.03 5.99 -4.03
CA GLY A 37 -4.67 6.32 -3.62
C GLY A 37 -3.98 7.30 -4.56
N VAL A 38 -3.03 8.08 -4.04
CA VAL A 38 -2.24 9.05 -4.82
C VAL A 38 -0.76 8.68 -4.92
N SER A 39 -0.28 7.73 -4.13
CA SER A 39 1.15 7.41 -3.98
C SER A 39 1.61 6.22 -4.80
N ASN A 40 0.71 5.39 -5.32
CA ASN A 40 1.08 4.20 -6.08
C ASN A 40 0.14 4.04 -7.27
N ILE A 41 0.64 3.38 -8.31
CA ILE A 41 -0.21 2.65 -9.24
C ILE A 41 -0.64 1.38 -8.54
N VAL A 42 -1.92 1.04 -8.60
CA VAL A 42 -2.48 -0.16 -7.99
C VAL A 42 -3.36 -0.85 -9.02
N LEU A 43 -3.00 -2.05 -9.44
CA LEU A 43 -3.73 -2.82 -10.45
C LEU A 43 -4.27 -4.08 -9.81
N LEU A 44 -5.57 -4.33 -9.96
CA LEU A 44 -6.17 -5.62 -9.68
C LEU A 44 -6.03 -6.51 -10.92
N ILE A 45 -5.52 -7.72 -10.71
CA ILE A 45 -5.32 -8.74 -11.74
C ILE A 45 -6.17 -9.95 -11.36
N GLU A 46 -6.99 -10.41 -12.30
CA GLU A 46 -7.93 -11.52 -12.11
C GLU A 46 -7.81 -12.49 -13.30
N TRP A 47 -7.83 -13.78 -13.01
CA TRP A 47 -7.86 -14.82 -14.03
C TRP A 47 -9.30 -15.33 -14.19
N PRO A 48 -9.98 -15.08 -15.33
CA PRO A 48 -11.37 -15.52 -15.51
C PRO A 48 -11.57 -17.03 -15.32
N ASN A 49 -10.57 -17.83 -15.70
CA ASN A 49 -10.61 -19.29 -15.61
C ASN A 49 -10.10 -19.83 -14.25
N LYS A 50 -9.63 -18.96 -13.34
CA LYS A 50 -9.08 -19.29 -12.02
C LYS A 50 -9.53 -18.21 -11.01
N PRO A 51 -10.83 -18.10 -10.70
CA PRO A 51 -11.39 -16.99 -9.92
C PRO A 51 -10.85 -16.89 -8.49
N GLU A 52 -10.28 -17.96 -7.94
CA GLU A 52 -9.56 -18.00 -6.67
C GLU A 52 -8.20 -17.29 -6.72
N ARG A 53 -7.61 -17.16 -7.91
CA ARG A 53 -6.34 -16.49 -8.14
C ARG A 53 -6.58 -15.02 -8.47
N ARG A 54 -6.48 -14.17 -7.46
CA ARG A 54 -6.66 -12.71 -7.61
C ARG A 54 -5.51 -11.99 -6.92
N TRP A 55 -4.86 -11.11 -7.65
CA TRP A 55 -3.67 -10.41 -7.18
C TRP A 55 -3.80 -8.91 -7.33
N VAL A 56 -3.09 -8.17 -6.47
CA VAL A 56 -2.90 -6.73 -6.58
C VAL A 56 -1.43 -6.46 -6.86
N LEU A 57 -1.16 -5.83 -7.98
CA LEU A 57 0.16 -5.29 -8.32
C LEU A 57 0.21 -3.84 -7.88
N LYS A 58 1.21 -3.48 -7.08
CA LYS A 58 1.46 -2.09 -6.68
C LYS A 58 2.80 -1.62 -7.20
N GLN A 59 2.84 -0.41 -7.73
CA GLN A 59 4.08 0.25 -8.14
C GLN A 59 4.18 1.64 -7.51
N SER A 60 5.31 1.91 -6.87
CA SER A 60 5.58 3.16 -6.19
C SER A 60 5.82 4.31 -7.14
N LEU A 61 5.13 5.43 -6.94
CA LEU A 61 5.39 6.67 -7.66
C LEU A 61 6.39 7.54 -6.90
N GLU A 62 7.30 8.21 -7.62
CA GLU A 62 8.19 9.19 -6.99
C GLU A 62 7.42 10.46 -6.61
N LYS A 63 6.66 11.01 -7.55
CA LYS A 63 5.73 12.13 -7.33
C LYS A 63 4.32 11.60 -7.12
N LEU A 64 3.66 12.06 -6.06
CA LEU A 64 2.27 11.72 -5.76
C LEU A 64 1.33 12.40 -6.77
N ARG A 65 0.22 11.73 -7.10
CA ARG A 65 -0.84 12.23 -7.99
C ARG A 65 -1.74 13.26 -7.29
N VAL A 66 -1.15 14.36 -6.87
CA VAL A 66 -1.81 15.53 -6.29
C VAL A 66 -1.35 16.80 -7.03
N GLN A 67 -2.03 17.93 -6.81
CA GLN A 67 -1.64 19.20 -7.42
C GLN A 67 -0.30 19.72 -6.89
N ASP A 68 -0.05 19.50 -5.60
CA ASP A 68 1.21 19.85 -4.93
C ASP A 68 2.39 19.00 -5.42
N ASP A 69 3.61 19.53 -5.29
CA ASP A 69 4.83 18.77 -5.57
C ASP A 69 5.24 17.88 -4.39
N TRP A 70 4.38 16.92 -4.04
CA TRP A 70 4.67 15.95 -3.01
C TRP A 70 5.43 14.77 -3.60
N ARG A 71 6.63 14.52 -3.06
CA ARG A 71 7.52 13.45 -3.49
C ARG A 71 7.85 12.53 -2.33
N SER A 72 8.12 11.26 -2.65
CA SER A 72 8.60 10.29 -1.67
C SER A 72 9.44 9.22 -2.35
N GLU A 73 10.38 8.67 -1.60
CA GLU A 73 11.23 7.56 -2.05
C GLU A 73 10.40 6.36 -2.52
N ARG A 74 10.69 5.88 -3.73
CA ARG A 74 9.95 4.76 -4.33
C ARG A 74 10.18 3.45 -3.58
N ALA A 75 11.37 3.28 -2.99
CA ALA A 75 11.76 2.10 -2.21
C ALA A 75 10.85 1.80 -1.01
N ARG A 76 10.02 2.76 -0.59
CA ARG A 76 8.98 2.54 0.44
C ARG A 76 8.06 1.35 0.19
N ILE A 77 7.90 0.94 -1.06
CA ILE A 77 7.03 -0.18 -1.44
C ILE A 77 7.52 -1.50 -0.84
N TYR A 78 8.83 -1.64 -0.62
CA TYR A 78 9.41 -2.82 0.04
C TYR A 78 9.13 -2.81 1.54
N ARG A 79 9.09 -1.61 2.16
CA ARG A 79 8.73 -1.45 3.56
C ARG A 79 7.33 -2.00 3.86
N GLU A 80 6.40 -1.79 2.93
CA GLU A 80 5.04 -2.32 3.03
C GLU A 80 5.03 -3.86 2.96
N ALA A 81 5.75 -4.44 2.00
CA ALA A 81 5.90 -5.90 1.91
C ALA A 81 6.55 -6.50 3.16
N GLU A 82 7.66 -5.91 3.63
CA GLU A 82 8.36 -6.32 4.85
C GLU A 82 7.47 -6.24 6.08
N ALA A 83 6.63 -5.21 6.20
CA ALA A 83 5.69 -5.06 7.32
C ALA A 83 4.59 -6.14 7.28
N ILE A 84 4.05 -6.44 6.09
CA ILE A 84 3.08 -7.52 5.89
C ILE A 84 3.67 -8.86 6.34
N GLU A 85 4.89 -9.18 5.88
CA GLU A 85 5.57 -10.44 6.24
C GLU A 85 5.90 -10.50 7.73
N ALA A 86 6.45 -9.42 8.30
CA ALA A 86 6.83 -9.36 9.71
C ALA A 86 5.65 -9.47 10.67
N LEU A 87 4.48 -8.96 10.30
CA LEU A 87 3.28 -8.99 11.13
C LEU A 87 2.42 -10.25 10.93
N ARG A 88 2.65 -11.01 9.85
CA ARG A 88 1.89 -12.23 9.53
C ARG A 88 1.84 -13.24 10.69
N PRO A 89 2.93 -13.56 11.42
CA PRO A 89 2.86 -14.46 12.57
C PRO A 89 1.98 -13.95 13.72
N THR A 90 1.82 -12.62 13.83
CA THR A 90 1.06 -11.98 14.91
C THR A 90 -0.42 -11.81 14.56
N LEU A 91 -0.72 -11.41 13.32
CA LEU A 91 -2.07 -11.03 12.90
C LEU A 91 -2.82 -12.20 12.23
N GLY A 92 -2.09 -13.20 11.75
CA GLY A 92 -2.65 -14.36 11.05
C GLY A 92 -2.93 -14.10 9.57
N GLU A 93 -3.11 -15.19 8.82
CA GLU A 93 -3.24 -15.16 7.36
C GLU A 93 -4.51 -14.46 6.87
N ALA A 94 -5.60 -14.55 7.65
CA ALA A 94 -6.87 -13.92 7.27
C ALA A 94 -6.84 -12.38 7.36
N ALA A 95 -5.90 -11.80 8.12
CA ALA A 95 -5.84 -10.36 8.38
C ALA A 95 -4.94 -9.60 7.41
N LEU A 96 -4.09 -10.30 6.65
CA LEU A 96 -3.05 -9.71 5.82
C LEU A 96 -3.00 -10.38 4.44
N PRO A 97 -2.77 -9.61 3.35
CA PRO A 97 -2.49 -10.20 2.06
C PRO A 97 -1.15 -10.95 2.08
N GLU A 98 -0.96 -11.88 1.16
CA GLU A 98 0.29 -12.61 0.97
C GLU A 98 1.11 -11.93 -0.11
N ILE A 99 2.42 -11.75 0.13
CA ILE A 99 3.35 -11.23 -0.88
C ILE A 99 3.71 -12.37 -1.84
N ILE A 100 3.42 -12.16 -3.12
CA ILE A 100 3.65 -13.13 -4.20
C ILE A 100 4.98 -12.87 -4.90
N HIS A 101 5.33 -11.60 -5.09
CA HIS A 101 6.53 -11.21 -5.82
C HIS A 101 6.99 -9.81 -5.43
N ILE A 102 8.30 -9.59 -5.38
CA ILE A 102 8.91 -8.28 -5.18
C ILE A 102 9.83 -7.99 -6.36
N ASP A 103 9.60 -6.86 -7.03
CA ASP A 103 10.41 -6.35 -8.13
C ASP A 103 11.18 -5.12 -7.66
N ARG A 104 12.48 -5.32 -7.40
CA ARG A 104 13.37 -4.24 -6.95
C ARG A 104 13.78 -3.29 -8.07
N GLU A 105 13.76 -3.74 -9.31
CA GLU A 105 14.11 -2.94 -10.48
C GLU A 105 13.04 -1.89 -10.77
N ASN A 106 11.76 -2.28 -10.65
CA ASN A 106 10.62 -1.42 -11.02
C ASN A 106 9.89 -0.78 -9.84
N PHE A 107 10.40 -0.90 -8.62
CA PHE A 107 9.73 -0.46 -7.39
C PHE A 107 8.28 -0.95 -7.29
N ALA A 108 8.10 -2.26 -7.49
CA ALA A 108 6.80 -2.91 -7.48
C ALA A 108 6.77 -4.16 -6.59
N TYR A 109 5.59 -4.52 -6.12
CA TYR A 109 5.34 -5.86 -5.59
C TYR A 109 3.95 -6.33 -6.01
N ILE A 110 3.73 -7.64 -5.94
CA ILE A 110 2.44 -8.29 -6.15
C ILE A 110 2.03 -8.99 -4.86
N MET A 111 0.77 -8.84 -4.46
CA MET A 111 0.17 -9.53 -3.33
C MET A 111 -1.17 -10.16 -3.67
N THR A 112 -1.72 -11.01 -2.80
CA THR A 112 -3.10 -11.46 -2.93
C THR A 112 -4.10 -10.30 -2.81
N ALA A 113 -5.18 -10.36 -3.58
CA ALA A 113 -6.28 -9.42 -3.46
C ALA A 113 -7.18 -9.79 -2.26
N ALA A 114 -7.84 -8.78 -1.67
CA ALA A 114 -8.90 -9.02 -0.71
C ALA A 114 -10.03 -9.88 -1.33
N PRO A 115 -10.72 -10.72 -0.55
CA PRO A 115 -11.80 -11.58 -1.05
C PRO A 115 -12.83 -10.81 -1.88
N THR A 116 -13.41 -11.47 -2.88
CA THR A 116 -14.48 -10.89 -3.70
C THR A 116 -15.65 -10.43 -2.82
N GLY A 117 -16.19 -9.24 -3.10
CA GLY A 117 -17.24 -8.62 -2.29
C GLY A 117 -16.71 -7.82 -1.08
N SER A 118 -15.40 -7.78 -0.85
CA SER A 118 -14.80 -6.88 0.14
C SER A 118 -15.04 -5.42 -0.23
N ALA A 119 -15.42 -4.60 0.75
CA ALA A 119 -15.64 -3.17 0.58
C ALA A 119 -14.63 -2.35 1.39
N SER A 120 -14.35 -1.13 0.94
CA SER A 120 -13.55 -0.19 1.73
C SER A 120 -14.35 0.28 2.93
N TRP A 121 -13.83 0.09 4.13
CA TRP A 121 -14.48 0.60 5.35
C TRP A 121 -14.68 2.13 5.29
N LYS A 122 -13.77 2.86 4.65
CA LYS A 122 -13.93 4.30 4.40
C LYS A 122 -15.16 4.62 3.55
N GLU A 123 -15.40 3.85 2.49
CA GLU A 123 -16.54 4.08 1.60
C GLU A 123 -17.86 3.83 2.33
N GLN A 124 -17.94 2.74 3.09
CA GLN A 124 -19.09 2.45 3.96
C GLN A 124 -19.36 3.58 4.96
N LEU A 125 -18.32 4.06 5.65
CA LEU A 125 -18.48 5.16 6.61
C LEU A 125 -18.94 6.45 5.94
N LEU A 126 -18.46 6.75 4.72
CA LEU A 126 -18.89 7.93 3.96
C LEU A 126 -20.33 7.85 3.46
N THR A 127 -20.89 6.64 3.29
CA THR A 127 -22.31 6.44 2.97
C THR A 127 -23.19 6.32 4.22
N GLY A 128 -22.62 6.47 5.43
CA GLY A 128 -23.33 6.38 6.70
C GLY A 128 -23.54 4.95 7.20
N GLU A 129 -22.92 3.95 6.57
CA GLU A 129 -22.94 2.57 7.01
C GLU A 129 -21.91 2.34 8.12
N VAL A 130 -22.39 2.20 9.36
CA VAL A 130 -21.55 1.98 10.53
C VAL A 130 -21.77 0.58 11.10
N ASP A 131 -20.73 -0.26 11.04
CA ASP A 131 -20.71 -1.57 11.69
C ASP A 131 -19.67 -1.58 12.84
N LEU A 132 -20.16 -1.64 14.07
CA LEU A 132 -19.32 -1.65 15.27
C LEU A 132 -18.46 -2.91 15.38
N ARG A 133 -18.83 -4.01 14.70
CA ARG A 133 -18.01 -5.24 14.67
C ARG A 133 -16.73 -5.00 13.90
N VAL A 134 -16.79 -4.26 12.79
CA VAL A 134 -15.60 -3.87 12.01
C VAL A 134 -14.66 -3.02 12.87
N ALA A 135 -15.21 -2.04 13.59
CA ALA A 135 -14.43 -1.22 14.52
C ALA A 135 -13.75 -2.06 15.61
N GLY A 136 -14.48 -3.02 16.20
CA GLY A 136 -13.92 -3.94 17.20
C GLY A 136 -12.79 -4.81 16.65
N GLN A 137 -12.94 -5.36 15.44
CA GLN A 137 -11.88 -6.16 14.80
C GLN A 137 -10.65 -5.32 14.45
N ALA A 138 -10.85 -4.11 13.92
CA ALA A 138 -9.75 -3.18 13.65
C ALA A 138 -8.99 -2.83 14.94
N ALA A 139 -9.69 -2.58 16.04
CA ALA A 139 -9.09 -2.31 17.34
C ALA A 139 -8.26 -3.50 17.87
N LEU A 140 -8.77 -4.72 17.73
CA LEU A 140 -8.06 -5.94 18.12
C LEU A 140 -6.78 -6.15 17.30
N LEU A 141 -6.84 -5.96 15.98
CA LEU A 141 -5.67 -6.05 15.10
C LEU A 141 -4.62 -4.99 15.45
N LEU A 142 -5.05 -3.75 15.66
CA LEU A 142 -4.17 -2.65 16.07
C LEU A 142 -3.48 -2.95 17.42
N ALA A 143 -4.25 -3.40 18.41
CA ALA A 143 -3.71 -3.75 19.73
C ALA A 143 -2.68 -4.88 19.65
N ARG A 144 -2.93 -5.92 18.83
CA ARG A 144 -1.97 -7.01 18.60
C ARG A 144 -0.69 -6.51 17.93
N MET A 145 -0.82 -5.69 16.89
CA MET A 145 0.31 -5.09 16.19
C MET A 145 1.17 -4.23 17.13
N MET A 146 0.55 -3.39 17.95
CA MET A 146 1.24 -2.55 18.93
C MET A 146 1.95 -3.39 20.01
N LYS A 147 1.28 -4.44 20.52
CA LYS A 147 1.86 -5.33 21.54
C LYS A 147 3.08 -6.07 21.00
N ALA A 148 2.99 -6.63 19.79
CA ALA A 148 4.08 -7.37 19.17
C ALA A 148 5.27 -6.45 18.84
N SER A 149 5.03 -5.34 18.15
CA SER A 149 6.08 -4.39 17.77
C SER A 149 6.80 -3.75 18.97
N ARG A 150 6.10 -3.54 20.10
CA ARG A 150 6.73 -3.04 21.33
C ARG A 150 7.61 -4.08 22.02
N ALA A 151 7.23 -5.35 21.95
CA ALA A 151 7.93 -6.43 22.64
C ALA A 151 9.15 -6.95 21.87
N ASP A 152 9.26 -6.65 20.57
CA ASP A 152 10.32 -7.14 19.70
C ASP A 152 11.33 -6.03 19.32
N PRO A 153 12.54 -6.05 19.91
CA PRO A 153 13.60 -5.09 19.57
C PRO A 153 14.02 -5.14 18.09
N ASN A 154 13.91 -6.30 17.43
CA ASN A 154 14.27 -6.46 16.03
C ASN A 154 13.29 -5.71 15.13
N LEU A 155 11.98 -5.78 15.40
CA LEU A 155 11.00 -4.95 14.70
C LEU A 155 11.25 -3.47 14.93
N ARG A 156 11.58 -3.08 16.16
CA ARG A 156 11.89 -1.68 16.48
C ARG A 156 13.08 -1.16 15.67
N GLU A 157 14.17 -1.93 15.60
CA GLU A 157 15.37 -1.53 14.86
C GLU A 157 15.12 -1.52 13.35
N ARG A 158 14.53 -2.60 12.81
CA ARG A 158 14.20 -2.69 11.38
C ARG A 158 13.34 -1.52 10.95
N PHE A 159 12.27 -1.20 11.69
CA PHE A 159 11.31 -0.16 11.36
C PHE A 159 11.63 1.23 11.96
N ALA A 160 12.88 1.46 12.41
CA ALA A 160 13.29 2.72 13.05
C ALA A 160 13.34 3.92 12.10
N ASP A 161 13.65 3.70 10.82
CA ASP A 161 13.67 4.79 9.83
C ASP A 161 12.26 5.32 9.55
N ARG A 162 12.10 6.62 9.79
CA ARG A 162 10.84 7.38 9.68
C ARG A 162 10.83 8.34 8.50
N THR A 163 11.83 8.29 7.61
CA THR A 163 11.96 9.21 6.47
C THR A 163 10.70 9.23 5.60
N VAL A 164 10.21 8.06 5.19
CA VAL A 164 8.97 7.94 4.39
C VAL A 164 7.73 8.39 5.19
N PHE A 165 7.70 8.16 6.51
CA PHE A 165 6.62 8.66 7.35
C PHE A 165 6.58 10.18 7.33
N ASP A 166 7.74 10.83 7.41
CA ASP A 166 7.83 12.29 7.28
C ASP A 166 7.36 12.77 5.90
N GLN A 167 7.92 12.19 4.83
CA GLN A 167 7.61 12.52 3.43
C GLN A 167 6.14 12.34 3.06
N LEU A 168 5.42 11.40 3.69
CA LEU A 168 4.03 11.08 3.35
C LEU A 168 2.98 11.53 4.35
N ARG A 169 3.36 11.71 5.63
CA ARG A 169 2.41 11.98 6.73
C ARG A 169 2.66 13.28 7.45
N VAL A 170 3.90 13.75 7.52
CA VAL A 170 4.24 14.95 8.29
C VAL A 170 4.31 16.17 7.38
N ASP A 171 5.14 16.14 6.35
CA ASP A 171 5.29 17.29 5.45
C ASP A 171 4.02 17.59 4.63
N PRO A 172 3.37 16.59 3.99
CA PRO A 172 2.16 16.84 3.19
C PRO A 172 0.98 17.39 3.98
N TYR A 173 0.78 16.91 5.21
CA TYR A 173 -0.38 17.29 6.01
C TYR A 173 -0.05 18.46 6.94
N TYR A 174 0.88 18.29 7.88
CA TYR A 174 1.12 19.27 8.92
C TYR A 174 1.90 20.48 8.41
N ARG A 175 3.08 20.28 7.81
CA ARG A 175 3.93 21.40 7.38
C ARG A 175 3.31 22.19 6.23
N THR A 176 2.69 21.50 5.27
CA THR A 176 1.99 22.18 4.16
C THR A 176 0.79 22.98 4.65
N THR A 177 -0.03 22.44 5.55
CA THR A 177 -1.16 23.19 6.14
C THR A 177 -0.64 24.38 6.97
N ALA A 178 0.40 24.17 7.78
CA ALA A 178 1.01 25.22 8.60
C ALA A 178 1.63 26.36 7.76
N ARG A 179 2.11 26.07 6.54
CA ARG A 179 2.59 27.07 5.58
C ARG A 179 1.44 27.89 4.99
N ARG A 180 0.27 27.27 4.75
CA ARG A 180 -0.90 27.90 4.12
C ARG A 180 -1.82 28.61 5.10
N HIS A 181 -1.80 28.23 6.37
CA HIS A 181 -2.69 28.74 7.41
C HIS A 181 -1.88 29.28 8.60
N PRO A 182 -1.37 30.53 8.51
CA PRO A 182 -0.56 31.13 9.56
C PRO A 182 -1.25 31.23 10.92
N ASP A 183 -2.59 31.35 10.93
CA ASP A 183 -3.46 31.44 12.10
C ASP A 183 -3.43 30.19 12.99
N VAL A 184 -3.26 28.99 12.40
CA VAL A 184 -3.16 27.72 13.13
C VAL A 184 -1.74 27.12 13.12
N ARG A 185 -0.77 27.83 12.52
CA ARG A 185 0.61 27.37 12.35
C ARG A 185 1.26 26.92 13.65
N GLY A 186 1.09 27.71 14.72
CA GLY A 186 1.68 27.42 16.02
C GLY A 186 1.24 26.06 16.57
N ALA A 187 -0.06 25.75 16.49
CA ALA A 187 -0.60 24.48 16.94
C ALA A 187 -0.11 23.30 16.08
N LEU A 188 -0.06 23.47 14.76
CA LEU A 188 0.39 22.42 13.84
C LEU A 188 1.88 22.11 13.99
N VAL A 189 2.73 23.10 14.23
CA VAL A 189 4.17 22.91 14.43
C VAL A 189 4.47 22.13 15.72
N GLN A 190 3.62 22.23 16.75
CA GLN A 190 3.80 21.47 18.00
C GLN A 190 3.48 19.97 17.86
N LEU A 191 2.79 19.55 16.79
CA LEU A 191 2.43 18.15 16.54
C LEU A 191 3.51 17.37 15.76
N VAL A 192 4.55 18.07 15.30
CA VAL A 192 5.60 17.56 14.40
C VAL A 192 6.91 17.44 15.16
#